data_AF-A0A0M3ATH6-F1
#
_entry.id   AF-A0A0M3ATH6-F1
#
_cell.length_a   1.000
_cell.length_b   1.000
_cell.length_c   1.000
_cell.angle_alpha   90.00
_cell.angle_beta   90.00
_cell.angle_gamma   90.00
#
_symmetry.space_group_name_H-M   'P 1'
#
loop_
_entity.id
_entity.type
_entity.pdbx_description
1 polymer ?
#
loop_
_entity_poly.entity_id
_entity_poly.type
_entity_poly.pdbx_seq_one_letter_code
_entity_poly.pdbx_strand_id
1 'polypeptide(L)'
;MTPDELKNIRKGLGWTQMDMAMALDMSRKAVVEMEGGKAAIEHRTGLAVLYLAEHPEVLTERRALLQEFAQRVGIEQAMAAQGKTRGRIG
;
A
#
# COMPACT_ATOMS: atom_id res chain seq x y z
N MET A 1 1.82 -9.68 -19.37
CA MET A 1 2.65 -8.63 -18.75
C MET A 1 3.99 -9.23 -18.39
N THR A 2 5.08 -8.58 -18.80
CA THR A 2 6.45 -8.96 -18.48
C THR A 2 6.94 -8.25 -17.22
N PRO A 3 8.03 -8.74 -16.57
CA PRO A 3 8.66 -8.04 -15.45
C PRO A 3 9.05 -6.59 -15.75
N ASP A 4 9.56 -6.33 -16.96
CA ASP A 4 9.98 -4.99 -17.36
C ASP A 4 8.78 -4.07 -17.61
N GLU A 5 7.68 -4.58 -18.20
CA GLU A 5 6.43 -3.83 -18.35
C GLU A 5 5.87 -3.40 -16.98
N LEU A 6 5.80 -4.33 -16.02
CA LEU A 6 5.36 -4.03 -14.65
C LEU A 6 6.21 -2.92 -14.02
N LYS A 7 7.53 -3.04 -14.13
CA LYS A 7 8.49 -2.08 -13.60
C LYS A 7 8.38 -0.72 -14.26
N ASN A 8 8.16 -0.68 -15.58
CA ASN A 8 7.99 0.55 -16.33
C ASN A 8 6.70 1.27 -15.95
N ILE A 9 5.59 0.54 -15.80
CA ILE A 9 4.32 1.10 -15.33
C ILE A 9 4.51 1.71 -13.93
N ARG A 10 5.09 0.96 -12.99
CA ARG A 10 5.35 1.48 -11.63
C ARG A 10 6.17 2.77 -11.65
N LYS A 11 7.24 2.79 -12.44
CA LYS A 11 8.10 3.97 -12.59
C LYS A 11 7.38 5.14 -13.24
N GLY A 12 6.55 4.88 -14.26
CA GLY A 12 5.74 5.89 -14.93
C GLY A 12 4.75 6.58 -13.97
N LEU A 13 4.28 5.85 -12.97
CA LEU A 13 3.43 6.37 -11.90
C LEU A 13 4.21 7.10 -10.79
N GLY A 14 5.55 7.13 -10.87
CA GLY A 14 6.41 7.69 -9.83
C GLY A 14 6.40 6.90 -8.52
N TRP A 15 5.97 5.63 -8.55
CA TRP A 15 5.75 4.83 -7.35
C TRP A 15 6.97 4.04 -6.90
N THR A 16 7.08 3.89 -5.58
CA THR A 16 7.97 2.89 -4.99
C THR A 16 7.36 1.48 -5.12
N GLN A 17 8.19 0.46 -4.95
CA GLN A 17 7.69 -0.93 -4.89
C GLN A 17 6.72 -1.16 -3.74
N MET A 18 6.85 -0.39 -2.64
CA MET A 18 5.91 -0.47 -1.52
C MET A 18 4.55 0.12 -1.90
N ASP A 19 4.52 1.23 -2.65
CA ASP A 19 3.26 1.84 -3.09
C ASP A 19 2.45 0.89 -3.98
N MET A 20 3.12 0.26 -4.95
CA MET A 20 2.48 -0.75 -5.80
C MET A 20 2.05 -2.00 -5.00
N ALA A 21 2.82 -2.39 -3.99
CA ALA A 21 2.46 -3.53 -3.12
C ALA A 21 1.21 -3.22 -2.30
N MET A 22 1.13 -2.02 -1.69
CA MET A 22 -0.06 -1.56 -1.00
C MET A 22 -1.26 -1.49 -1.94
N ALA A 23 -1.07 -0.96 -3.15
CA ALA A 23 -2.12 -0.85 -4.15
C ALA A 23 -2.75 -2.20 -4.53
N LEU A 24 -1.90 -3.23 -4.64
CA LEU A 24 -2.31 -4.57 -5.06
C LEU A 24 -2.67 -5.50 -3.88
N ASP A 25 -2.60 -5.02 -2.63
CA ASP A 25 -2.69 -5.84 -1.41
C ASP A 25 -1.74 -7.04 -1.42
N MET A 26 -0.49 -6.77 -1.81
CA MET A 26 0.58 -7.76 -1.83
C MET A 26 1.73 -7.35 -0.93
N SER A 27 2.61 -8.30 -0.63
CA SER A 27 3.87 -7.97 0.02
C SER A 27 4.81 -7.23 -0.94
N ARG A 28 5.64 -6.32 -0.42
CA ARG A 28 6.73 -5.69 -1.20
C ARG A 28 7.65 -6.73 -1.83
N LYS A 29 7.92 -7.84 -1.14
CA LYS A 29 8.76 -8.95 -1.64
C LYS A 29 8.17 -9.55 -2.92
N ALA A 30 6.87 -9.77 -2.96
CA ALA A 30 6.21 -10.31 -4.15
C ALA A 30 6.38 -9.36 -5.35
N VAL A 31 6.22 -8.04 -5.17
CA VAL A 31 6.46 -7.05 -6.23
C VAL A 31 7.92 -7.08 -6.70
N VAL A 32 8.88 -7.15 -5.77
CA VAL A 32 10.32 -7.26 -6.10
C VAL A 32 10.60 -8.52 -6.93
N GLU A 33 10.01 -9.65 -6.56
CA GLU A 33 10.21 -10.92 -7.27
C GLU A 33 9.56 -10.91 -8.66
N MET A 34 8.38 -10.31 -8.80
CA MET A 34 7.72 -10.13 -10.09
C MET A 34 8.52 -9.23 -11.02
N GLU A 35 8.97 -8.06 -10.55
CA GLU A 35 9.81 -7.13 -11.35
C GLU A 35 11.19 -7.71 -11.68
N GLY A 36 11.68 -8.64 -10.87
CA GLY A 36 12.94 -9.34 -11.09
C GLY A 36 12.81 -10.61 -11.94
N GLY A 37 11.62 -10.95 -12.42
CA GLY A 37 11.36 -12.18 -13.17
C GLY A 37 11.50 -13.47 -12.36
N LYS A 38 11.50 -13.37 -11.03
CA LYS A 38 11.61 -14.50 -10.09
C LYS A 38 10.25 -15.07 -9.68
N ALA A 39 9.18 -14.30 -9.88
CA ALA A 39 7.80 -14.73 -9.67
C ALA A 39 6.98 -14.42 -10.92
N ALA A 40 6.02 -15.30 -11.23
CA ALA A 40 5.09 -15.09 -12.33
C ALA A 40 4.12 -13.94 -12.01
N ILE A 41 3.79 -13.14 -13.02
CA ILE A 41 2.74 -12.12 -12.93
C ILE A 41 1.46 -12.77 -13.44
N GLU A 42 0.56 -13.09 -12.51
CA GLU A 42 -0.75 -13.65 -12.86
C GLU A 42 -1.57 -12.65 -13.68
N HIS A 43 -2.45 -13.16 -14.54
CA HIS A 43 -3.25 -12.32 -15.44
C HIS A 43 -4.08 -11.26 -14.69
N ARG A 44 -4.70 -11.65 -13.57
CA ARG A 44 -5.46 -10.72 -12.69
C ARG A 44 -4.60 -9.58 -12.15
N THR A 45 -3.36 -9.88 -11.77
CA THR A 45 -2.41 -8.87 -11.27
C THR A 45 -2.01 -7.93 -12.40
N GLY A 46 -1.77 -8.46 -13.60
CA GLY A 46 -1.51 -7.65 -14.79
C GLY A 46 -2.66 -6.69 -15.10
N LEU A 47 -3.91 -7.16 -15.06
CA LEU A 47 -5.09 -6.32 -15.27
C LEU A 47 -5.24 -5.26 -14.18
N ALA A 48 -5.03 -5.60 -12.92
CA ALA A 48 -5.07 -4.63 -11.82
C ALA A 48 -4.02 -3.54 -11.98
N VAL A 49 -2.80 -3.90 -12.39
CA VAL A 49 -1.73 -2.91 -12.65
C VAL A 49 -2.08 -1.98 -13.80
N LEU A 50 -2.66 -2.50 -14.89
CA LEU A 50 -3.11 -1.68 -16.02
C LEU A 50 -4.21 -0.71 -15.59
N TYR A 51 -5.21 -1.21 -14.85
CA TYR A 51 -6.27 -0.37 -14.30
C TYR A 51 -5.71 0.77 -13.43
N LEU A 52 -4.76 0.46 -12.54
CA LEU A 52 -4.10 1.46 -11.70
C LEU A 52 -3.27 2.49 -12.49
N ALA A 53 -2.76 2.10 -13.67
CA ALA A 53 -2.04 3.02 -14.55
C ALA A 53 -2.98 4.00 -15.26
N GLU A 54 -4.18 3.53 -15.61
CA GLU A 54 -5.24 4.35 -16.22
C GLU A 54 -5.96 5.23 -15.19
N HIS A 55 -6.01 4.78 -13.93
CA HIS A 55 -6.75 5.41 -12.83
C HIS A 55 -5.85 5.71 -11.61
N PRO A 56 -4.84 6.59 -11.74
CA PRO A 56 -3.93 6.91 -10.64
C PRO A 56 -4.63 7.54 -9.41
N GLU A 57 -5.80 8.16 -9.58
CA GLU A 57 -6.61 8.77 -8.54
C GLU A 57 -7.07 7.78 -7.46
N VAL A 58 -7.33 6.53 -7.83
CA VAL A 58 -7.81 5.46 -6.93
C VAL A 58 -6.86 5.25 -5.76
N LEU A 59 -5.56 5.47 -5.97
CA LEU A 59 -4.56 5.32 -4.91
C LEU A 59 -4.33 6.56 -4.07
N THR A 60 -4.56 7.74 -4.63
CA THR A 60 -4.62 8.96 -3.83
C THR A 60 -5.73 8.83 -2.79
N GLU A 61 -6.90 8.36 -3.22
CA GLU A 61 -8.04 8.11 -2.34
C GLU A 61 -7.72 7.04 -1.30
N ARG A 62 -7.18 5.89 -1.73
CA ARG A 62 -6.82 4.80 -0.82
C ARG A 62 -5.76 5.22 0.21
N ARG A 63 -4.75 5.98 -0.19
CA ARG A 63 -3.72 6.50 0.72
C ARG A 63 -4.32 7.50 1.72
N ALA A 64 -5.21 8.38 1.28
CA ALA A 64 -5.91 9.31 2.16
C ALA A 64 -6.73 8.56 3.22
N LEU A 65 -7.48 7.52 2.80
CA LEU A 65 -8.25 6.66 3.71
C LEU A 65 -7.35 5.93 4.73
N LEU A 66 -6.20 5.41 4.30
CA LEU A 66 -5.25 4.75 5.20
C LEU A 66 -4.60 5.75 6.19
N GLN A 67 -4.30 6.97 5.75
CA GLN A 67 -3.78 8.02 6.63
C GLN A 67 -4.83 8.45 7.66
N GLU A 68 -6.07 8.66 7.24
CA GLU A 68 -7.18 8.98 8.12
C GLU A 68 -7.40 7.86 9.16
N PHE A 69 -7.41 6.61 8.72
CA PHE A 69 -7.52 5.45 9.62
C PHE A 69 -6.36 5.40 10.62
N ALA A 70 -5.12 5.58 10.16
CA ALA A 70 -3.95 5.58 11.04
C ALA A 70 -3.99 6.71 12.07
N GLN A 71 -4.43 7.91 11.67
CA GLN A 71 -4.64 9.03 12.58
C GLN A 71 -5.70 8.71 13.64
N ARG A 72 -6.83 8.13 13.22
CA ARG A 72 -7.91 7.74 14.14
C ARG A 72 -7.46 6.70 15.16
N VAL A 73 -6.80 5.62 14.72
CA VAL A 73 -6.29 4.58 15.62
C VAL A 73 -5.22 5.14 16.57
N GLY A 74 -4.34 6.02 16.07
CA GLY A 74 -3.33 6.69 16.90
C GLY A 74 -3.95 7.55 18.00
N ILE A 75 -5.02 8.29 17.69
CA ILE A 75 -5.79 9.08 18.67
C ILE A 75 -6.44 8.16 19.72
N GLU A 76 -7.07 7.07 19.29
CA GLU A 76 -7.72 6.12 20.20
C GLU A 76 -6.72 5.48 21.18
N GLN A 77 -5.53 5.09 20.70
CA GLN A 77 -4.48 4.55 21.56
C GLN A 77 -3.91 5.59 22.52
N ALA A 78 -3.72 6.84 22.06
CA ALA A 78 -3.28 7.94 22.92
C ALA A 78 -4.30 8.26 24.02
N MET A 79 -5.60 8.27 23.70
CA MET A 79 -6.69 8.45 24.67
C MET A 79 -6.76 7.32 25.70
N ALA A 80 -6.62 6.07 25.25
CA ALA A 80 -6.59 4.90 26.13
C ALA A 80 -5.39 4.91 27.09
N ALA A 81 -4.23 5.43 26.65
CA ALA A 81 -3.04 5.57 27.48
C ALA A 81 -3.21 6.63 28.57
N GLN A 82 -3.84 7.77 28.27
CA GLN A 82 -4.08 8.86 29.23
C GLN A 82 -5.12 8.51 30.31
N GLY A 83 -6.10 7.65 30.00
CA GLY A 83 -7.09 7.14 30.96
C GLY A 83 -6.50 6.22 32.04
N LYS A 84 -5.42 5.50 31.74
CA LYS A 84 -4.76 4.58 32.68
C LYS A 84 -3.88 5.28 33.73
N THR A 85 -3.39 6.49 33.47
CA THR A 85 -2.45 7.21 34.35
C THR A 85 -3.12 7.89 35.55
N ARG A 86 -4.43 8.18 35.48
CA ARG A 86 -5.18 8.87 36.55
C ARG A 86 -5.70 7.97 37.68
N GLY A 87 -5.55 6.65 37.56
CA GLY A 87 -6.08 5.67 38.54
C GLY A 87 -5.08 5.16 39.58
N ARG A 88 -3.85 5.70 39.65
CA ARG A 88 -2.79 5.21 40.55
C ARG A 88 -2.34 6.30 41.53
N ILE A 89 -3.27 6.75 42.37
CA ILE A 89 -3.00 7.47 43.62
C ILE A 89 -3.92 6.86 44.66
N GLY A 90 -3.37 5.92 45.43
CA GLY A 90 -3.98 5.20 46.54
C GLY A 90 -2.85 4.57 47.33
#